data_AF-A0A4Q4Y0U9-F1
#
_entry.id   AF-A0A4Q4Y0U9-F1
#
_cell.length_a   1.000
_cell.length_b   1.000
_cell.length_c   1.000
_cell.angle_alpha   90.00
_cell.angle_beta   90.00
_cell.angle_gamma   90.00
#
_symmetry.space_group_name_H-M   'P 1'
#
loop_
_entity.id
_entity.type
_entity.pdbx_description
1 polymer ?
#
loop_
_entity_poly.entity_id
_entity_poly.type
_entity_poly.pdbx_seq_one_letter_code
_entity_poly.pdbx_strand_id
1 'polypeptide(L)'
;MRLRVHKVEDKPSTRGLLVYQDTVFGKKSFSYVTPRLQPSPRHLEHSNLLRSKSFHILASPEDLVAQVSALRRLRDQYKIPGRPLIVWEPAPLTCDISTLIAHLEACKHVDVFSPNHLELGYLVEGKEKGGSGFSESAIESQARTFLHYGVGENGQGLIVVRCGEHGSLTLSGSGAEWLPPFYDKPTTRVVDPTGAGNAFLGGFTAAFQETGDAREAATCGAVAASYAIEQFGIPKLSRNSYFSEELWNGTSVWARTEEFKQRLAEASVL
;
A
#
# COMPACT_ATOMS: atom_id res chain seq x y z
N MET A 1 -18.71 -12.75 9.32
CA MET A 1 -18.19 -13.48 8.14
C MET A 1 -17.54 -14.77 8.62
N ARG A 2 -17.88 -15.95 8.07
CA ARG A 2 -17.19 -17.21 8.42
C ARG A 2 -15.91 -17.32 7.57
N LEU A 3 -14.77 -17.60 8.20
CA LEU A 3 -13.51 -17.85 7.50
C LEU A 3 -13.66 -19.10 6.62
N ARG A 4 -13.41 -18.97 5.32
CA ARG A 4 -13.33 -20.11 4.39
C ARG A 4 -11.87 -20.38 4.07
N VAL A 5 -11.39 -21.57 4.45
CA VAL A 5 -10.00 -21.98 4.20
C VAL A 5 -9.97 -22.87 2.96
N HIS A 6 -9.30 -22.42 1.91
CA HIS A 6 -9.00 -23.23 0.73
C HIS A 6 -7.64 -23.89 0.93
N LYS A 7 -7.62 -25.22 1.01
CA LYS A 7 -6.39 -26.01 1.12
C LYS A 7 -5.98 -26.49 -0.27
N VAL A 8 -4.69 -26.34 -0.59
CA VAL A 8 -4.10 -26.96 -1.78
C VAL A 8 -3.37 -28.20 -1.28
N GLU A 9 -3.83 -29.37 -1.70
CA GLU A 9 -3.20 -30.64 -1.32
C GLU A 9 -1.74 -30.65 -1.77
N ASP A 10 -0.90 -31.30 -0.96
CA ASP A 10 0.54 -31.49 -1.22
C ASP A 10 1.39 -30.23 -1.40
N LYS A 11 0.88 -29.06 -1.01
CA LYS A 11 1.65 -27.81 -0.97
C LYS A 11 1.75 -27.25 0.44
N PRO A 12 2.95 -26.92 0.94
CA PRO A 12 3.08 -26.24 2.22
C PRO A 12 2.52 -24.81 2.13
N SER A 13 2.06 -24.27 3.27
CA SER A 13 1.77 -22.85 3.39
C SER A 13 2.98 -22.01 3.01
N THR A 14 2.76 -20.86 2.36
CA THR A 14 3.84 -19.93 2.03
C THR A 14 4.52 -19.40 3.28
N ARG A 15 5.85 -19.47 3.30
CA ARG A 15 6.72 -18.98 4.36
C ARG A 15 7.75 -18.01 3.77
N GLY A 16 7.94 -16.89 4.45
CA GLY A 16 9.01 -15.94 4.19
C GLY A 16 10.02 -15.95 5.34
N LEU A 17 11.29 -15.79 5.01
CA LEU A 17 12.39 -15.56 5.94
C LEU A 17 12.80 -14.10 5.83
N LEU A 18 12.69 -13.37 6.95
CA LEU A 18 13.20 -12.02 7.09
C LEU A 18 14.44 -12.08 7.99
N VAL A 19 15.59 -11.63 7.48
CA VAL A 19 16.85 -11.58 8.22
C VAL A 19 17.27 -10.14 8.41
N TYR A 20 17.48 -9.74 9.66
CA TYR A 20 18.01 -8.44 10.02
C TYR A 20 19.53 -8.54 10.12
N GLN A 21 20.26 -7.66 9.43
CA GLN A 21 21.73 -7.70 9.39
C GLN A 21 22.38 -7.03 10.60
N ASP A 22 21.62 -6.20 11.32
CA ASP A 22 22.06 -5.47 12.50
C ASP A 22 20.89 -5.26 13.48
N THR A 23 21.23 -4.81 14.69
CA THR A 23 20.26 -4.47 15.76
C THR A 23 19.66 -3.08 15.60
N VAL A 24 20.13 -2.30 14.60
CA VAL A 24 19.55 -1.00 14.25
C VAL A 24 18.49 -1.13 13.15
N PHE A 25 18.19 -2.36 12.74
CA PHE A 25 17.19 -2.73 11.74
C PHE A 25 17.36 -2.03 10.39
N GLY A 26 18.59 -1.64 10.05
CA GLY A 26 18.91 -0.88 8.85
C GLY A 26 18.76 -1.73 7.60
N LYS A 27 19.64 -2.72 7.43
CA LYS A 27 19.61 -3.61 6.26
C LYS A 27 18.91 -4.93 6.57
N LYS A 28 17.90 -5.26 5.78
CA LYS A 28 17.15 -6.52 5.88
C LYS A 28 17.19 -7.28 4.56
N SER A 29 17.18 -8.60 4.62
CA SER A 29 16.93 -9.46 3.47
C SER A 29 15.65 -10.25 3.67
N PHE A 30 14.91 -10.43 2.58
CA PHE A 30 13.69 -11.24 2.57
C PHE A 30 13.80 -12.30 1.48
N SER A 31 13.43 -13.53 1.79
CA SER A 31 13.31 -14.61 0.80
C SER A 31 12.12 -15.51 1.12
N TYR A 32 11.53 -16.10 0.08
CA TYR A 32 10.55 -17.17 0.26
C TYR A 32 11.27 -18.49 0.51
N VAL A 33 10.87 -19.23 1.53
CA VAL A 33 11.44 -20.56 1.86
C VAL A 33 10.54 -21.73 1.45
N THR A 34 9.41 -21.41 0.81
CA THR A 34 8.47 -22.35 0.21
C THR A 34 7.88 -21.70 -1.05
N PRO A 35 7.35 -22.48 -2.01
CA PRO A 35 6.60 -21.93 -3.13
C PRO A 35 5.49 -20.98 -2.68
N ARG A 36 5.29 -19.90 -3.42
CA ARG A 36 4.21 -18.94 -3.17
C ARG A 36 2.88 -19.56 -3.58
N LEU A 37 1.92 -19.54 -2.66
CA LEU A 37 0.51 -19.76 -2.97
C LEU A 37 -0.04 -18.40 -3.37
N GLN A 38 -0.27 -18.20 -4.67
CA GLN A 38 -0.73 -16.93 -5.18
C GLN A 38 -2.27 -16.91 -5.19
N PRO A 39 -2.92 -16.04 -4.40
CA PRO A 39 -4.35 -15.84 -4.51
C PRO A 39 -4.71 -15.35 -5.91
N SER A 40 -5.92 -15.65 -6.37
CA SER A 40 -6.44 -15.13 -7.62
C SER A 40 -7.95 -14.91 -7.49
N PRO A 41 -8.56 -14.07 -8.35
CA PRO A 41 -9.97 -13.73 -8.24
C PRO A 41 -10.92 -14.93 -8.22
N ARG A 42 -10.55 -16.06 -8.85
CA ARG A 42 -11.36 -17.30 -8.82
C ARG A 42 -11.59 -17.82 -7.41
N HIS A 43 -10.68 -17.56 -6.46
CA HIS A 43 -10.87 -18.00 -5.07
C HIS A 43 -11.93 -17.18 -4.32
N LEU A 44 -12.36 -16.05 -4.90
CA LEU A 44 -13.49 -15.27 -4.41
C LEU A 44 -14.83 -15.78 -4.96
N GLU A 45 -14.81 -16.76 -5.87
CA GLU A 45 -16.02 -17.33 -6.42
C GLU A 45 -16.90 -17.90 -5.30
N HIS A 46 -18.20 -17.56 -5.35
CA HIS A 46 -19.19 -17.86 -4.31
C HIS A 46 -18.92 -17.21 -2.93
N SER A 47 -17.98 -16.26 -2.82
CA SER A 47 -17.73 -15.49 -1.60
C SER A 47 -18.37 -14.11 -1.68
N ASN A 48 -18.87 -13.61 -0.54
CA ASN A 48 -19.32 -12.22 -0.42
C ASN A 48 -18.18 -11.21 -0.67
N LEU A 49 -16.91 -11.65 -0.53
CA LEU A 49 -15.74 -10.82 -0.84
C LEU A 49 -15.62 -10.48 -2.33
N LEU A 50 -16.29 -11.21 -3.23
CA LEU A 50 -16.33 -10.81 -4.64
C LEU A 50 -17.03 -9.45 -4.83
N ARG A 51 -17.94 -9.09 -3.90
CA ARG A 51 -18.66 -7.81 -3.87
C ARG A 51 -17.90 -6.68 -3.15
N SER A 52 -16.68 -6.93 -2.69
CA SER A 52 -15.85 -5.88 -2.08
C SER A 52 -15.77 -4.66 -3.00
N LYS A 53 -15.82 -3.47 -2.39
CA LYS A 53 -15.75 -2.19 -3.09
C LYS A 53 -14.33 -1.80 -3.46
N SER A 54 -13.33 -2.41 -2.83
CA SER A 54 -11.92 -2.16 -3.09
C SER A 54 -11.09 -3.45 -3.05
N PHE A 55 -9.99 -3.45 -3.80
CA PHE A 55 -8.99 -4.52 -3.84
C PHE A 55 -7.60 -3.89 -3.83
N HIS A 56 -6.79 -4.27 -2.84
CA HIS A 56 -5.36 -4.02 -2.83
C HIS A 56 -4.64 -5.25 -3.41
N ILE A 57 -3.84 -5.04 -4.44
CA ILE A 57 -3.12 -6.10 -5.16
C ILE A 57 -1.63 -5.81 -5.10
N LEU A 58 -0.84 -6.74 -4.55
CA LEU A 58 0.62 -6.76 -4.65
C LEU A 58 1.01 -7.76 -5.75
N ALA A 59 1.52 -7.28 -6.88
CA ALA A 59 1.76 -8.11 -8.05
C ALA A 59 2.78 -7.52 -9.03
N SER A 60 3.32 -8.35 -9.93
CA SER A 60 3.99 -7.85 -11.14
C SER A 60 2.97 -7.18 -12.07
N PRO A 61 3.41 -6.40 -13.07
CA PRO A 61 2.52 -5.82 -14.07
C PRO A 61 1.63 -6.85 -14.78
N GLU A 62 2.21 -7.98 -15.20
CA GLU A 62 1.51 -9.03 -15.92
C GLU A 62 0.47 -9.72 -15.04
N ASP A 63 0.86 -10.07 -13.81
CA ASP A 63 -0.04 -10.68 -12.82
C ASP A 63 -1.17 -9.72 -12.43
N LEU A 64 -0.89 -8.42 -12.31
CA LEU A 64 -1.90 -7.40 -12.04
C LEU A 64 -2.94 -7.38 -13.15
N VAL A 65 -2.53 -7.23 -14.40
CA VAL A 65 -3.44 -7.14 -15.55
C VAL A 65 -4.30 -8.41 -15.64
N ALA A 66 -3.69 -9.58 -15.46
CA ALA A 66 -4.40 -10.85 -15.43
C ALA A 66 -5.44 -10.90 -14.29
N GLN A 67 -5.07 -10.47 -13.09
CA GLN A 67 -5.97 -10.45 -11.93
C GLN A 67 -7.10 -9.45 -12.07
N VAL A 68 -6.84 -8.21 -12.51
CA VAL A 68 -7.89 -7.20 -12.72
C VAL A 68 -8.87 -7.67 -13.80
N SER A 69 -8.36 -8.21 -14.91
CA SER A 69 -9.18 -8.75 -15.99
C SER A 69 -10.05 -9.93 -15.54
N ALA A 70 -9.48 -10.87 -14.78
CA ALA A 70 -10.22 -11.99 -14.22
C ALA A 70 -11.27 -11.56 -13.18
N LEU A 71 -10.95 -10.57 -12.33
CA LEU A 71 -11.88 -10.02 -11.35
C LEU A 71 -13.09 -9.35 -12.01
N ARG A 72 -12.85 -8.54 -13.06
CA ARG A 72 -13.92 -7.88 -13.83
C ARG A 72 -14.86 -8.92 -14.45
N ARG A 73 -14.32 -9.88 -15.21
CA ARG A 73 -15.11 -10.98 -15.81
C ARG A 73 -15.93 -11.73 -14.77
N LEU A 74 -15.33 -12.05 -13.63
CA LEU A 74 -16.02 -12.77 -12.57
C LEU A 74 -17.14 -11.92 -11.95
N ARG A 75 -16.92 -10.63 -11.72
CA ARG A 75 -17.97 -9.72 -11.23
C ARG A 75 -19.12 -9.56 -12.23
N ASP A 76 -18.80 -9.48 -13.53
CA ASP A 76 -19.80 -9.40 -14.61
C ASP A 76 -20.67 -10.67 -14.68
N GLN A 77 -20.05 -11.85 -14.60
CA GLN A 77 -20.75 -13.14 -14.55
C GLN A 77 -21.76 -13.20 -13.40
N TYR A 78 -21.39 -12.67 -12.22
CA TYR A 78 -22.25 -12.63 -11.04
C TYR A 78 -23.14 -11.36 -10.98
N LYS A 79 -23.16 -10.55 -12.05
CA LYS A 79 -23.96 -9.31 -12.18
C LYS A 79 -23.75 -8.36 -11.00
N ILE A 80 -22.50 -8.22 -10.54
CA ILE A 80 -22.15 -7.34 -9.43
C ILE A 80 -21.96 -5.93 -10.01
N PRO A 81 -22.77 -4.94 -9.59
CA PRO A 81 -22.69 -3.60 -10.15
C PRO A 81 -21.45 -2.86 -9.66
N GLY A 82 -21.03 -1.88 -10.45
CA GLY A 82 -19.96 -0.94 -10.12
C GLY A 82 -18.56 -1.52 -10.26
N ARG A 83 -17.64 -0.66 -10.68
CA ARG A 83 -16.21 -0.96 -10.69
C ARG A 83 -15.66 -0.83 -9.27
N PRO A 84 -14.91 -1.82 -8.77
CA PRO A 84 -14.23 -1.66 -7.49
C PRO A 84 -13.01 -0.74 -7.65
N LEU A 85 -12.65 -0.06 -6.57
CA LEU A 85 -11.37 0.62 -6.42
C LEU A 85 -10.23 -0.41 -6.47
N ILE A 86 -9.28 -0.24 -7.37
CA ILE A 86 -8.09 -1.08 -7.49
C ILE A 86 -6.86 -0.28 -7.08
N VAL A 87 -6.23 -0.72 -5.99
CA VAL A 87 -4.96 -0.17 -5.51
C VAL A 87 -3.86 -1.20 -5.80
N TRP A 88 -2.80 -0.77 -6.48
CA TRP A 88 -1.69 -1.64 -6.88
C TRP A 88 -0.40 -1.24 -6.21
N GLU A 89 0.19 -2.19 -5.49
CA GLU A 89 1.58 -2.16 -5.03
C GLU A 89 2.42 -3.02 -5.98
N PRO A 90 3.46 -2.47 -6.65
CA PRO A 90 4.30 -3.27 -7.53
C PRO A 90 5.10 -4.29 -6.73
N ALA A 91 5.27 -5.48 -7.28
CA ALA A 91 6.14 -6.48 -6.66
C ALA A 91 7.60 -5.96 -6.66
N PRO A 92 8.28 -5.86 -5.51
CA PRO A 92 9.59 -5.19 -5.43
C PRO A 92 10.65 -5.77 -6.37
N LEU A 93 10.60 -7.08 -6.62
CA LEU A 93 11.56 -7.77 -7.49
C LEU A 93 11.41 -7.37 -8.97
N THR A 94 10.24 -6.88 -9.38
CA THR A 94 9.98 -6.48 -10.77
C THR A 94 10.29 -5.03 -11.05
N CYS A 95 10.61 -4.21 -10.03
CA CYS A 95 10.92 -2.80 -10.19
C CYS A 95 12.35 -2.61 -10.72
N ASP A 96 12.47 -2.30 -12.01
CA ASP A 96 13.72 -1.95 -12.69
C ASP A 96 13.39 -1.16 -13.97
N ILE A 97 14.34 -0.41 -14.52
CA ILE A 97 14.14 0.36 -15.75
C ILE A 97 13.77 -0.52 -16.94
N SER A 98 14.27 -1.76 -16.99
CA SER A 98 13.94 -2.74 -18.03
C SER A 98 12.45 -3.12 -18.06
N THR A 99 11.71 -2.91 -16.96
CA THR A 99 10.28 -3.23 -16.84
C THR A 99 9.39 -1.98 -16.81
N LEU A 100 9.96 -0.78 -17.00
CA LEU A 100 9.23 0.49 -16.92
C LEU A 100 7.98 0.50 -17.81
N ILE A 101 8.12 0.12 -19.09
CA ILE A 101 7.00 0.11 -20.04
C ILE A 101 5.87 -0.81 -19.58
N ALA A 102 6.20 -2.00 -19.05
CA ALA A 102 5.18 -2.91 -18.53
C ALA A 102 4.43 -2.30 -17.33
N HIS A 103 5.12 -1.58 -16.44
CA HIS A 103 4.49 -0.89 -15.33
C HIS A 103 3.60 0.27 -15.78
N LEU A 104 4.06 1.06 -16.75
CA LEU A 104 3.30 2.17 -17.34
C LEU A 104 2.00 1.68 -18.00
N GLU A 105 2.04 0.56 -18.72
CA GLU A 105 0.83 -0.06 -19.30
C GLU A 105 -0.10 -0.61 -18.23
N ALA A 106 0.44 -1.29 -17.21
CA ALA A 106 -0.36 -1.83 -16.12
C ALA A 106 -1.08 -0.74 -15.29
N CYS A 107 -0.48 0.45 -15.16
CA CYS A 107 -1.08 1.59 -14.44
C CYS A 107 -2.43 2.03 -15.01
N LYS A 108 -2.68 1.82 -16.31
CA LYS A 108 -3.97 2.15 -16.96
C LYS A 108 -5.14 1.31 -16.45
N HIS A 109 -4.86 0.20 -15.74
CA HIS A 109 -5.88 -0.73 -15.25
C HIS A 109 -6.26 -0.53 -13.77
N VAL A 110 -5.67 0.44 -13.07
CA VAL A 110 -5.82 0.63 -11.62
C VAL A 110 -6.12 2.07 -11.25
N ASP A 111 -6.79 2.30 -10.13
CA ASP A 111 -7.11 3.66 -9.67
C ASP A 111 -5.93 4.32 -8.97
N VAL A 112 -5.15 3.51 -8.26
CA VAL A 112 -4.04 3.97 -7.43
C VAL A 112 -2.84 3.09 -7.73
N PHE A 113 -1.75 3.70 -8.17
CA PHE A 113 -0.43 3.05 -8.24
C PHE A 113 0.40 3.49 -7.03
N SER A 114 0.89 2.55 -6.24
CA SER A 114 1.63 2.85 -5.00
C SER A 114 2.96 2.12 -4.88
N PRO A 115 4.02 2.61 -5.58
CA PRO A 115 5.38 2.20 -5.29
C PRO A 115 5.86 2.82 -3.96
N ASN A 116 6.92 2.28 -3.38
CA ASN A 116 7.77 3.09 -2.50
C ASN A 116 8.79 3.90 -3.31
N HIS A 117 9.43 4.89 -2.69
CA HIS A 117 10.36 5.79 -3.38
C HIS A 117 11.58 5.08 -4.00
N LEU A 118 12.07 3.98 -3.42
CA LEU A 118 13.16 3.19 -4.01
C LEU A 118 12.69 2.43 -5.24
N GLU A 119 11.54 1.76 -5.16
CA GLU A 119 10.90 1.07 -6.29
C GLU A 119 10.66 2.03 -7.46
N LEU A 120 10.15 3.23 -7.17
CA LEU A 120 9.93 4.27 -8.16
C LEU A 120 11.24 4.72 -8.81
N GLY A 121 12.28 4.97 -8.02
CA GLY A 121 13.62 5.28 -8.52
C GLY A 121 14.18 4.16 -9.40
N TYR A 122 14.04 2.88 -9.00
CA TYR A 122 14.49 1.75 -9.81
C TYR A 122 13.75 1.65 -11.14
N LEU A 123 12.45 1.94 -11.16
CA LEU A 123 11.64 1.92 -12.38
C LEU A 123 12.05 3.00 -13.38
N VAL A 124 12.45 4.18 -12.91
CA VAL A 124 12.76 5.31 -13.80
C VAL A 124 14.25 5.39 -14.15
N GLU A 125 15.14 5.03 -13.22
CA GLU A 125 16.59 5.24 -13.32
C GLU A 125 17.40 3.94 -13.34
N GLY A 126 16.76 2.80 -13.05
CA GLY A 126 17.40 1.49 -12.93
C GLY A 126 18.04 1.26 -11.56
N LYS A 127 18.27 0.00 -11.17
CA LYS A 127 18.80 -0.34 -9.84
C LYS A 127 20.22 0.16 -9.56
N GLU A 128 21.00 0.47 -10.59
CA GLU A 128 22.37 0.99 -10.43
C GLU A 128 22.41 2.46 -9.99
N LYS A 129 21.40 3.26 -10.38
CA LYS A 129 21.35 4.71 -10.12
C LYS A 129 20.19 5.11 -9.20
N GLY A 130 19.05 4.46 -9.37
CA GLY A 130 17.87 4.64 -8.55
C GLY A 130 18.15 4.28 -7.10
N GLY A 131 17.59 5.06 -6.17
CA GLY A 131 17.83 4.91 -4.73
C GLY A 131 19.06 5.65 -4.18
N SER A 132 19.67 6.55 -4.98
CA SER A 132 20.74 7.44 -4.53
C SER A 132 20.19 8.60 -3.69
N GLY A 133 19.90 8.32 -2.42
CA GLY A 133 19.42 9.32 -1.46
C GLY A 133 17.96 9.74 -1.65
N PHE A 134 17.43 10.49 -0.69
CA PHE A 134 16.06 11.00 -0.72
C PHE A 134 16.00 12.41 -1.31
N SER A 135 15.10 12.62 -2.27
CA SER A 135 14.85 13.93 -2.87
C SER A 135 13.39 14.04 -3.30
N GLU A 136 12.64 14.94 -2.68
CA GLU A 136 11.21 15.17 -3.01
C GLU A 136 11.03 15.55 -4.48
N SER A 137 11.89 16.42 -5.01
CA SER A 137 11.81 16.87 -6.41
C SER A 137 12.08 15.74 -7.41
N ALA A 138 13.01 14.82 -7.09
CA ALA A 138 13.26 13.64 -7.91
C ALA A 138 12.05 12.68 -7.87
N ILE A 139 11.52 12.41 -6.68
CA ILE A 139 10.36 11.53 -6.48
C ILE A 139 9.13 12.09 -7.21
N GLU A 140 8.88 13.39 -7.11
CA GLU A 140 7.81 14.04 -7.86
C GLU A 140 7.99 13.92 -9.37
N SER A 141 9.20 14.15 -9.89
CA SER A 141 9.51 14.01 -11.32
C SER A 141 9.28 12.58 -11.82
N GLN A 142 9.76 11.60 -11.06
CA GLN A 142 9.56 10.19 -11.35
C GLN A 142 8.08 9.81 -11.30
N ALA A 143 7.33 10.25 -10.30
CA ALA A 143 5.89 10.00 -10.19
C ALA A 143 5.11 10.68 -11.34
N ARG A 144 5.48 11.91 -11.73
CA ARG A 144 4.89 12.61 -12.87
C ARG A 144 5.03 11.85 -14.18
N THR A 145 6.08 11.04 -14.35
CA THR A 145 6.25 10.19 -15.54
C THR A 145 5.10 9.20 -15.68
N PHE A 146 4.71 8.54 -14.58
CA PHE A 146 3.58 7.61 -14.56
C PHE A 146 2.23 8.32 -14.72
N LEU A 147 2.04 9.46 -14.03
CA LEU A 147 0.78 10.21 -14.14
C LEU A 147 0.57 10.74 -15.56
N HIS A 148 1.63 11.24 -16.21
CA HIS A 148 1.59 11.72 -17.58
C HIS A 148 1.23 10.61 -18.59
N TYR A 149 1.78 9.40 -18.39
CA TYR A 149 1.48 8.27 -19.26
C TYR A 149 0.04 7.72 -19.08
N GLY A 150 -0.50 7.90 -17.87
CA GLY A 150 -1.88 7.58 -17.53
C GLY A 150 -1.95 6.53 -16.42
N VAL A 151 -2.50 6.94 -15.28
CA VAL A 151 -2.95 6.04 -14.22
C VAL A 151 -4.48 6.01 -14.24
N GLY A 152 -5.06 4.82 -14.17
CA GLY A 152 -6.51 4.63 -14.20
C GLY A 152 -7.16 4.75 -15.56
N GLU A 153 -8.44 4.37 -15.59
CA GLU A 153 -9.29 4.51 -16.76
C GLU A 153 -9.37 6.00 -17.13
N ASN A 154 -9.00 6.33 -18.37
CA ASN A 154 -8.92 7.70 -18.89
C ASN A 154 -7.89 8.62 -18.19
N GLY A 155 -6.92 8.07 -17.46
CA GLY A 155 -5.84 8.86 -16.84
C GLY A 155 -6.26 9.67 -15.61
N GLN A 156 -7.38 9.31 -14.96
CA GLN A 156 -7.93 10.02 -13.79
C GLN A 156 -7.51 9.43 -12.44
N GLY A 157 -6.67 8.39 -12.45
CA GLY A 157 -6.12 7.79 -11.24
C GLY A 157 -5.06 8.68 -10.58
N LEU A 158 -4.49 8.17 -9.50
CA LEU A 158 -3.47 8.87 -8.73
C LEU A 158 -2.31 7.96 -8.36
N ILE A 159 -1.20 8.56 -7.97
CA ILE A 159 -0.01 7.86 -7.51
C ILE A 159 0.19 8.18 -6.03
N VAL A 160 0.47 7.17 -5.22
CA VAL A 160 0.85 7.36 -3.82
C VAL A 160 2.22 6.74 -3.59
N VAL A 161 3.25 7.57 -3.45
CA VAL A 161 4.61 7.10 -3.19
C VAL A 161 4.83 7.00 -1.69
N ARG A 162 5.16 5.80 -1.22
CA ARG A 162 5.49 5.55 0.20
C ARG A 162 6.96 5.85 0.44
N CYS A 163 7.24 6.79 1.33
CA CYS A 163 8.58 7.34 1.54
C CYS A 163 9.17 7.01 2.92
N GLY A 164 8.59 6.04 3.64
CA GLY A 164 9.13 5.58 4.92
C GLY A 164 9.16 6.69 5.98
N GLU A 165 10.33 6.93 6.56
CA GLU A 165 10.57 8.03 7.52
C GLU A 165 10.41 9.44 6.92
N HIS A 166 10.30 9.55 5.60
CA HIS A 166 10.01 10.81 4.91
C HIS A 166 8.51 10.98 4.59
N GLY A 167 7.65 10.07 5.06
CA GLY A 167 6.21 10.18 4.90
C GLY A 167 5.69 9.63 3.57
N SER A 168 4.87 10.40 2.86
CA SER A 168 4.29 9.98 1.58
C SER A 168 3.96 11.14 0.65
N LEU A 169 4.11 10.91 -0.65
CA LEU A 169 3.63 11.79 -1.72
C LEU A 169 2.33 11.23 -2.28
N THR A 170 1.30 12.08 -2.42
CA THR A 170 0.16 11.82 -3.29
C THR A 170 0.26 12.75 -4.51
N LEU A 171 0.14 12.19 -5.71
CA LEU A 171 0.19 12.94 -6.96
C LEU A 171 -1.02 12.58 -7.83
N SER A 172 -1.80 13.58 -8.22
CA SER A 172 -2.92 13.44 -9.14
C SER A 172 -2.99 14.62 -10.11
N GLY A 173 -4.04 14.69 -10.93
CA GLY A 173 -4.31 15.85 -11.79
C GLY A 173 -4.46 17.17 -11.02
N SER A 174 -4.75 17.14 -9.72
CA SER A 174 -4.82 18.34 -8.87
C SER A 174 -3.45 18.86 -8.40
N GLY A 175 -2.38 18.07 -8.54
CA GLY A 175 -1.04 18.42 -8.09
C GLY A 175 -0.41 17.39 -7.15
N ALA A 176 0.77 17.75 -6.64
CA ALA A 176 1.54 16.99 -5.66
C ALA A 176 1.17 17.45 -4.24
N GLU A 177 0.99 16.51 -3.33
CA GLU A 177 0.77 16.75 -1.91
C GLU A 177 1.64 15.81 -1.08
N TRP A 178 2.48 16.38 -0.21
CA TRP A 178 3.31 15.66 0.72
C TRP A 178 2.68 15.63 2.11
N LEU A 179 2.69 14.45 2.74
CA LEU A 179 2.41 14.32 4.16
C LEU A 179 3.65 13.77 4.88
N PRO A 180 4.03 14.32 6.05
CA PRO A 180 5.07 13.76 6.90
C PRO A 180 4.64 12.38 7.44
N PRO A 181 5.56 11.56 7.95
CA PRO A 181 5.18 10.36 8.70
C PRO A 181 4.47 10.74 10.01
N PHE A 182 3.75 9.81 10.62
CA PHE A 182 3.17 10.04 11.95
C PHE A 182 4.25 10.33 13.02
N TYR A 183 5.40 9.66 12.93
CA TYR A 183 6.57 9.92 13.76
C TYR A 183 7.63 10.67 12.92
N ASP A 184 7.59 12.00 12.97
CA ASP A 184 8.45 12.93 12.25
C ASP A 184 9.72 13.33 13.03
N LYS A 185 9.83 12.88 14.28
CA LYS A 185 10.97 13.11 15.18
C LYS A 185 11.53 11.79 15.68
N PRO A 186 12.83 11.71 16.00
CA PRO A 186 13.43 10.53 16.59
C PRO A 186 12.66 10.05 17.83
N THR A 187 12.29 8.78 17.85
CA THR A 187 11.48 8.19 18.93
C THR A 187 11.85 6.73 19.13
N THR A 188 11.78 6.26 20.38
CA THR A 188 11.96 4.85 20.74
C THR A 188 10.72 4.01 20.43
N ARG A 189 9.61 4.63 20.00
CA ARG A 189 8.39 3.94 19.62
C ARG A 189 8.49 3.23 18.28
N VAL A 190 9.39 3.63 17.39
CA VAL A 190 9.61 2.91 16.12
C VAL A 190 10.54 1.73 16.41
N VAL A 191 10.00 0.52 16.32
CA VAL A 191 10.68 -0.74 16.65
C VAL A 191 11.03 -1.53 15.39
N ASP A 192 10.07 -1.73 14.49
CA ASP A 192 10.27 -2.52 13.27
C ASP A 192 9.45 -1.97 12.09
N PRO A 193 10.04 -1.43 11.01
CA PRO A 193 9.27 -0.91 9.87
C PRO A 193 8.58 -2.00 9.03
N THR A 194 8.72 -3.29 9.36
CA THR A 194 8.12 -4.39 8.62
C THR A 194 6.60 -4.28 8.60
N GLY A 195 6.01 -4.24 7.40
CA GLY A 195 4.56 -4.15 7.21
C GLY A 195 4.00 -2.72 7.28
N ALA A 196 4.82 -1.69 7.53
CA ALA A 196 4.38 -0.30 7.55
C ALA A 196 3.68 0.10 6.24
N GLY A 197 4.30 -0.20 5.10
CA GLY A 197 3.74 0.09 3.78
C GLY A 197 2.45 -0.68 3.47
N ASN A 198 2.30 -1.91 3.99
CA ASN A 198 1.08 -2.70 3.83
C ASN A 198 -0.05 -2.13 4.68
N ALA A 199 0.25 -1.76 5.93
CA ALA A 199 -0.71 -1.10 6.82
C ALA A 199 -1.13 0.26 6.28
N PHE A 200 -0.18 1.03 5.73
CA PHE A 200 -0.46 2.28 5.03
C PHE A 200 -1.48 2.06 3.91
N LEU A 201 -1.24 1.09 3.01
CA LEU A 201 -2.15 0.85 1.89
C LEU A 201 -3.49 0.29 2.32
N GLY A 202 -3.54 -0.48 3.42
CA GLY A 202 -4.80 -0.90 4.03
C GLY A 202 -5.64 0.29 4.51
N GLY A 203 -5.03 1.18 5.30
CA GLY A 203 -5.69 2.39 5.80
C GLY A 203 -6.08 3.35 4.69
N PHE A 204 -5.17 3.59 3.74
CA PHE A 204 -5.41 4.43 2.56
C PHE A 204 -6.58 3.90 1.73
N THR A 205 -6.56 2.61 1.38
CA THR A 205 -7.58 2.00 0.51
C THR A 205 -8.96 2.07 1.15
N ALA A 206 -9.06 1.83 2.47
CA ALA A 206 -10.31 1.89 3.20
C ALA A 206 -10.87 3.32 3.22
N ALA A 207 -10.05 4.30 3.60
CA ALA A 207 -10.46 5.70 3.66
C ALA A 207 -10.78 6.27 2.28
N PHE A 208 -9.94 6.04 1.26
CA PHE A 208 -10.16 6.55 -0.09
C PHE A 208 -11.43 6.00 -0.72
N GLN A 209 -11.76 4.72 -0.48
CA GLN A 209 -13.01 4.15 -0.97
C GLN A 209 -14.25 4.80 -0.33
N GLU A 210 -14.17 5.23 0.93
CA GLU A 210 -15.28 5.84 1.66
C GLU A 210 -15.42 7.35 1.37
N THR A 211 -14.30 8.07 1.22
CA THR A 211 -14.32 9.54 1.12
C THR A 211 -14.03 10.09 -0.27
N GLY A 212 -13.27 9.35 -1.09
CA GLY A 212 -12.69 9.88 -2.34
C GLY A 212 -11.62 10.96 -2.14
N ASP A 213 -11.24 11.25 -0.90
CA ASP A 213 -10.27 12.28 -0.54
C ASP A 213 -8.89 11.64 -0.31
N ALA A 214 -7.93 11.98 -1.19
CA ALA A 214 -6.59 11.41 -1.16
C ALA A 214 -5.78 11.85 0.06
N ARG A 215 -5.99 13.07 0.56
CA ARG A 215 -5.32 13.60 1.75
C ARG A 215 -5.81 12.89 3.00
N GLU A 216 -7.13 12.73 3.13
CA GLU A 216 -7.74 11.97 4.22
C GLU A 216 -7.28 10.50 4.19
N ALA A 217 -7.20 9.92 2.99
CA ALA A 217 -6.71 8.56 2.80
C ALA A 217 -5.24 8.40 3.20
N ALA A 218 -4.37 9.31 2.76
CA ALA A 218 -2.96 9.31 3.14
C ALA A 218 -2.75 9.54 4.64
N THR A 219 -3.59 10.37 5.27
CA THR A 219 -3.63 10.57 6.73
C THR A 219 -3.97 9.26 7.45
N CYS A 220 -5.05 8.58 7.03
CA CYS A 220 -5.42 7.27 7.58
C CYS A 220 -4.34 6.21 7.34
N GLY A 221 -3.69 6.23 6.17
CA GLY A 221 -2.56 5.35 5.86
C GLY A 221 -1.37 5.58 6.80
N ALA A 222 -0.97 6.82 7.04
CA ALA A 222 0.11 7.16 7.95
C ALA A 222 -0.19 6.71 9.39
N VAL A 223 -1.43 6.87 9.85
CA VAL A 223 -1.88 6.39 11.17
C VAL A 223 -1.84 4.86 11.25
N ALA A 224 -2.34 4.15 10.23
CA ALA A 224 -2.28 2.69 10.19
C ALA A 224 -0.83 2.18 10.21
N ALA A 225 0.07 2.81 9.46
CA ALA A 225 1.50 2.50 9.46
C ALA A 225 2.13 2.75 10.85
N SER A 226 1.72 3.81 11.55
CA SER A 226 2.23 4.13 12.89
C SER A 226 2.00 2.99 13.89
N TYR A 227 0.90 2.25 13.77
CA TYR A 227 0.64 1.08 14.59
C TYR A 227 1.51 -0.11 14.20
N ALA A 228 1.74 -0.33 12.91
CA ALA A 228 2.54 -1.46 12.44
C ALA A 228 3.99 -1.39 12.91
N ILE A 229 4.56 -0.17 13.00
CA ILE A 229 5.98 0.02 13.31
C ILE A 229 6.33 0.00 14.80
N GLU A 230 5.34 -0.03 15.69
CA GLU A 230 5.52 0.03 17.15
C GLU A 230 5.92 -1.29 17.80
N GLN A 231 5.99 -2.39 17.04
CA GLN A 231 6.30 -3.72 17.55
C GLN A 231 6.80 -4.64 16.43
N PHE A 232 7.33 -5.81 16.82
CA PHE A 232 7.47 -6.93 15.89
C PHE A 232 6.12 -7.58 15.59
N GLY A 233 5.84 -7.76 14.30
CA GLY A 233 4.61 -8.38 13.84
C GLY A 233 3.39 -7.45 13.89
N ILE A 234 2.20 -8.05 13.91
CA ILE A 234 0.94 -7.31 13.81
C ILE A 234 0.65 -6.50 15.08
N PRO A 235 0.03 -5.31 14.96
CA PRO A 235 -0.34 -4.52 16.13
C PRO A 235 -1.39 -5.23 16.99
N LYS A 236 -1.37 -4.93 18.29
CA LYS A 236 -2.20 -5.63 19.28
C LYS A 236 -3.60 -5.06 19.30
N LEU A 237 -4.55 -5.90 18.90
CA LEU A 237 -5.98 -5.62 19.01
C LEU A 237 -6.48 -5.88 20.43
N SER A 238 -7.06 -4.87 21.06
CA SER A 238 -7.80 -5.01 22.31
C SER A 238 -9.15 -4.29 22.22
N ARG A 239 -10.02 -4.50 23.21
CA ARG A 239 -11.31 -3.82 23.31
C ARG A 239 -11.42 -3.12 24.64
N ASN A 240 -11.93 -1.90 24.64
CA ASN A 240 -12.32 -1.24 25.87
C ASN A 240 -13.55 -1.94 26.46
N SER A 241 -13.43 -2.43 27.69
CA SER A 241 -14.48 -3.16 28.40
C SER A 241 -15.76 -2.35 28.61
N TYR A 242 -15.68 -1.02 28.60
CA TYR A 242 -16.81 -0.13 28.87
C TYR A 242 -17.54 0.34 27.62
N PHE A 243 -16.82 0.55 26.51
CA PHE A 243 -17.38 1.15 25.29
C PHE A 243 -17.40 0.22 24.07
N SER A 244 -16.91 -1.02 24.19
CA SER A 244 -16.69 -1.96 23.08
C SER A 244 -15.85 -1.39 21.93
N GLU A 245 -15.18 -0.26 22.16
CA GLU A 245 -14.30 0.40 21.21
C GLU A 245 -13.09 -0.49 20.93
N GLU A 246 -12.74 -0.57 19.65
CA GLU A 246 -11.56 -1.26 19.17
C GLU A 246 -10.31 -0.41 19.40
N LEU A 247 -9.33 -0.96 20.10
CA LEU A 247 -8.05 -0.31 20.37
C LEU A 247 -6.93 -1.06 19.68
N TRP A 248 -6.02 -0.30 19.06
CA TRP A 248 -4.80 -0.81 18.47
C TRP A 248 -3.63 -0.27 19.27
N ASN A 249 -2.78 -1.17 19.75
CA ASN A 249 -1.71 -0.86 20.72
C ASN A 249 -2.21 -0.02 21.91
N GLY A 250 -3.44 -0.28 22.35
CA GLY A 250 -4.07 0.41 23.48
C GLY A 250 -4.60 1.82 23.19
N THR A 251 -4.64 2.27 21.94
CA THR A 251 -5.17 3.60 21.56
C THR A 251 -6.26 3.47 20.50
N SER A 252 -7.19 4.43 20.49
CA SER A 252 -8.22 4.54 19.46
C SER A 252 -7.61 5.06 18.15
N VAL A 253 -7.94 4.39 17.04
CA VAL A 253 -7.48 4.81 15.70
C VAL A 253 -7.96 6.23 15.40
N TRP A 254 -9.21 6.55 15.76
CA TRP A 254 -9.80 7.86 15.49
C TRP A 254 -9.14 8.96 16.32
N ALA A 255 -8.86 8.71 17.60
CA ALA A 255 -8.13 9.66 18.43
C ALA A 255 -6.73 9.94 17.86
N ARG A 256 -6.02 8.90 17.38
CA ARG A 256 -4.70 9.05 16.76
C ARG A 256 -4.77 9.77 15.40
N THR A 257 -5.83 9.55 14.63
CA THR A 257 -6.09 10.29 13.38
C THR A 257 -6.32 11.77 13.64
N GLU A 258 -7.13 12.13 14.64
CA GLU A 258 -7.36 13.53 15.00
C GLU A 258 -6.11 14.21 15.54
N GLU A 259 -5.31 13.52 16.37
CA GLU A 259 -3.99 13.99 16.80
C GLU A 259 -3.09 14.29 15.60
N PHE A 260 -3.07 13.41 14.60
CA PHE A 260 -2.26 13.61 13.41
C PHE A 260 -2.76 14.78 12.57
N LYS A 261 -4.07 14.90 12.35
CA LYS A 261 -4.68 16.03 11.63
C LYS A 261 -4.39 17.38 12.28
N GLN A 262 -4.44 17.45 13.61
CA GLN A 262 -4.09 18.66 14.35
C GLN A 262 -2.65 19.07 14.08
N ARG A 263 -1.71 18.12 14.16
CA ARG A 263 -0.29 18.39 13.83
C ARG A 263 -0.09 18.83 12.38
N LEU A 264 -0.79 18.23 11.43
CA LEU A 264 -0.74 18.65 10.02
C LEU A 264 -1.29 20.07 9.81
N ALA A 265 -2.37 20.44 10.51
CA ALA A 265 -2.94 21.77 10.45
C ALA A 265 -1.98 22.82 11.03
N GLU A 266 -1.35 22.53 12.17
CA GLU A 266 -0.34 23.41 12.78
C GLU A 266 0.86 23.62 11.87
N ALA A 267 1.34 22.56 11.20
CA ALA A 267 2.45 22.65 10.25
C ALA A 267 2.10 23.41 8.95
N SER A 268 0.83 23.44 8.54
CA SER A 268 0.39 24.16 7.32
C SER A 268 0.17 25.66 7.53
N VAL A 269 0.16 26.13 8.78
CA VAL A 269 -0.01 27.55 9.16
C VAL A 269 1.34 28.27 9.29
N LEU A 270 2.45 27.53 9.32
CA LEU A 270 3.82 28.01 9.40
C LEU A 270 4.46 28.14 8.01
#